data_AF-A0A345T584-F1
#
_entry.id   AF-A0A345T584-F1
#
_cell.length_a   1.000
_cell.length_b   1.000
_cell.length_c   1.000
_cell.angle_alpha   90.00
_cell.angle_beta   90.00
_cell.angle_gamma   90.00
#
_symmetry.space_group_name_H-M   'P 1'
#
loop_
_entity.id
_entity.type
_entity.pdbx_description
1 polymer ?
#
loop_
_entity_poly.entity_id
_entity_poly.type
_entity_poly.pdbx_seq_one_letter_code
_entity_poly.pdbx_strand_id
1 'polypeptide(L)'
;MWPYDMDTGASRSVDRSADLAGWEREAYANVPVTIQWDDGHHTGPAPGRVPTSSASMPSVVSRMLADLDVFPDAHVLEVGTGTGWNAGLLSARLDWRRFGSHVGTYPGDAAEEAVSVTLADLGEGRRFHGAKFVMGLCVPDCAHVLNTDRGESTLWFFDMAEGSRSWASVVFRAGEAKATVHQSGPRRLWDEVSRALEWWRGLGSPQVDSFGLTVTPEGAHRPWLADPSRPVPSFAAE
;
A
#
# COMPACT_ATOMS: atom_id res chain seq x y z
N MET A 1 19.23 7.52 14.34
CA MET A 1 19.36 6.79 13.06
C MET A 1 20.31 7.54 12.15
N TRP A 2 20.73 6.93 11.05
CA TRP A 2 21.73 7.52 10.16
C TRP A 2 21.32 7.40 8.69
N PRO A 3 20.46 8.32 8.18
CA PRO A 3 20.18 8.41 6.75
C PRO A 3 21.45 8.65 5.96
N TYR A 4 21.54 8.01 4.80
CA TYR A 4 22.62 8.20 3.86
C TYR A 4 22.30 9.34 2.90
N ASP A 5 23.17 10.33 2.86
CA ASP A 5 23.09 11.42 1.90
C ASP A 5 23.70 10.95 0.57
N MET A 6 22.84 10.85 -0.44
CA MET A 6 23.21 10.34 -1.77
C MET A 6 24.10 11.31 -2.54
N ASP A 7 24.10 12.61 -2.21
CA ASP A 7 24.90 13.63 -2.89
C ASP A 7 26.31 13.69 -2.30
N THR A 8 26.41 13.62 -0.96
CA THR A 8 27.70 13.69 -0.26
C THR A 8 28.35 12.32 -0.08
N GLY A 9 27.60 11.24 -0.22
CA GLY A 9 28.06 9.87 -0.04
C GLY A 9 28.34 9.51 1.42
N ALA A 10 27.72 10.20 2.38
CA ALA A 10 27.97 10.04 3.81
C ALA A 10 26.69 9.88 4.62
N SER A 11 26.77 9.09 5.69
CA SER A 11 25.69 9.01 6.67
C SER A 11 25.75 10.17 7.66
N ARG A 12 24.60 10.74 8.01
CA ARG A 12 24.48 11.79 9.03
C ARG A 12 23.62 11.34 10.18
N SER A 13 23.95 11.79 11.39
CA SER A 13 23.13 11.48 12.56
C SER A 13 21.83 12.25 12.56
N VAL A 14 20.73 11.58 12.88
CA VAL A 14 19.45 12.22 13.19
C VAL A 14 18.86 11.56 14.43
N ASP A 15 18.65 12.40 15.45
CA ASP A 15 18.14 12.01 16.76
C ASP A 15 16.69 12.47 16.92
N ARG A 16 15.81 11.48 17.14
CA ARG A 16 14.37 11.71 17.32
C ARG A 16 14.05 12.58 18.53
N SER A 17 14.84 12.47 19.61
CA SER A 17 14.62 13.21 20.85
C SER A 17 15.02 14.68 20.74
N ALA A 18 15.97 14.99 19.85
CA ALA A 18 16.46 16.35 19.61
C ALA A 18 15.70 17.07 18.48
N ASP A 19 15.36 16.35 17.41
CA ASP A 19 14.64 16.88 16.24
C ASP A 19 13.68 15.82 15.67
N LEU A 20 12.47 15.75 16.24
CA LEU A 20 11.44 14.82 15.76
C LEU A 20 11.08 15.09 14.30
N ALA A 21 10.95 16.35 13.89
CA ALA A 21 10.54 16.69 12.53
C ALA A 21 11.61 16.32 11.50
N GLY A 22 12.89 16.57 11.79
CA GLY A 22 14.00 16.12 10.95
C GLY A 22 14.16 14.62 10.95
N TRP A 23 13.94 13.95 12.08
CA TRP A 23 13.91 12.50 12.14
C TRP A 23 12.80 11.93 11.25
N GLU A 24 11.58 12.46 11.34
CA GLU A 24 10.46 12.02 10.50
C GLU A 24 10.74 12.23 9.01
N ARG A 25 11.24 13.42 8.61
CA ARG A 25 11.61 13.69 7.21
C ARG A 25 12.53 12.62 6.64
N GLU A 26 13.53 12.21 7.42
CA GLU A 26 14.52 11.23 6.98
C GLU A 26 14.01 9.79 7.05
N ALA A 27 13.11 9.48 7.98
CA ALA A 27 12.50 8.15 8.08
C ALA A 27 11.59 7.86 6.87
N TYR A 28 11.00 8.90 6.26
CA TYR A 28 10.16 8.80 5.07
C TYR A 28 10.91 9.09 3.76
N ALA A 29 12.18 9.48 3.82
CA ALA A 29 12.93 9.81 2.63
C ALA A 29 13.23 8.55 1.80
N ASN A 30 13.29 8.71 0.47
CA ASN A 30 13.73 7.66 -0.43
C ASN A 30 15.27 7.51 -0.42
N VAL A 31 15.83 7.21 0.74
CA VAL A 31 17.27 6.99 0.98
C VAL A 31 17.46 5.75 1.86
N PRO A 32 18.61 5.06 1.79
CA PRO A 32 18.90 4.02 2.77
C PRO A 32 19.22 4.65 4.14
N VAL A 33 18.76 4.00 5.21
CA VAL A 33 18.94 4.48 6.59
C VAL A 33 19.62 3.39 7.40
N THR A 34 20.79 3.67 7.94
CA THR A 34 21.40 2.77 8.93
C THR A 34 20.70 2.99 10.28
N ILE A 35 20.34 1.89 10.94
CA ILE A 35 19.70 1.91 12.27
C ILE A 35 20.55 1.26 13.35
N GLN A 36 21.60 0.52 12.97
CA GLN A 36 22.56 -0.05 13.89
C GLN A 36 23.95 -0.11 13.25
N TRP A 37 24.96 0.23 14.03
CA TRP A 37 26.38 0.08 13.69
C TRP A 37 27.06 -0.91 14.64
N ASP A 38 28.12 -1.54 14.15
CA ASP A 38 29.10 -2.29 14.94
C ASP A 38 28.46 -3.36 15.88
N ASP A 39 27.47 -4.09 15.38
CA ASP A 39 26.70 -5.11 16.11
C ASP A 39 26.05 -4.60 17.41
N GLY A 40 25.71 -3.31 17.42
CA GLY A 40 25.08 -2.66 18.57
C GLY A 40 26.06 -2.16 19.63
N HIS A 41 27.37 -2.33 19.43
CA HIS A 41 28.40 -1.79 20.34
C HIS A 41 28.63 -0.28 20.16
N HIS A 42 28.10 0.30 19.08
CA HIS A 42 28.21 1.72 18.81
C HIS A 42 27.22 2.55 19.66
N THR A 43 27.73 3.51 20.43
CA THR A 43 26.95 4.34 21.37
C THR A 43 26.96 5.84 21.06
N GLY A 44 27.69 6.27 20.02
CA GLY A 44 27.86 7.66 19.64
C GLY A 44 26.78 8.17 18.68
N PRO A 45 26.68 9.50 18.48
CA PRO A 45 25.81 10.05 17.46
C PRO A 45 26.45 9.99 16.06
N ALA A 46 27.78 10.00 15.94
CA ALA A 46 28.46 9.90 14.63
C ALA A 46 28.26 8.51 14.01
N PRO A 47 28.36 8.34 12.68
CA PRO A 47 28.35 7.01 12.08
C PRO A 47 29.42 6.08 12.68
N GLY A 48 29.07 4.81 12.89
CA GLY A 48 30.02 3.77 13.29
C GLY A 48 30.90 3.27 12.14
N ARG A 49 31.59 2.15 12.33
CA ARG A 49 32.53 1.63 11.31
C ARG A 49 31.85 0.73 10.29
N VAL A 50 30.99 -0.18 10.75
CA VAL A 50 30.31 -1.16 9.91
C VAL A 50 28.80 -1.07 10.14
N PRO A 51 27.98 -0.81 9.11
CA PRO A 51 26.54 -0.81 9.25
C PRO A 51 26.09 -2.27 9.38
N THR A 52 25.44 -2.61 10.49
CA THR A 52 25.01 -3.99 10.78
C THR A 52 23.50 -4.18 10.73
N SER A 53 22.73 -3.09 10.69
CA SER A 53 21.30 -3.12 10.35
C SER A 53 20.88 -1.82 9.66
N SER A 54 20.01 -1.93 8.65
CA SER A 54 19.54 -0.79 7.87
C SER A 54 18.11 -1.00 7.35
N ALA A 55 17.44 0.11 7.09
CA ALA A 55 16.32 0.15 6.16
C ALA A 55 16.86 0.45 4.77
N SER A 56 16.57 -0.45 3.82
CA SER A 56 16.94 -0.24 2.42
C SER A 56 16.16 0.91 1.80
N MET A 57 16.75 1.54 0.77
CA MET A 57 16.10 2.61 0.03
C MET A 57 14.74 2.12 -0.54
N PRO A 58 13.60 2.78 -0.23
CA PRO A 58 12.27 2.33 -0.62
C PRO A 58 12.11 2.02 -2.12
N SER A 59 12.63 2.87 -2.99
CA SER A 59 12.56 2.66 -4.44
C SER A 59 13.34 1.43 -4.93
N VAL A 60 14.45 1.07 -4.27
CA VAL A 60 15.18 -0.18 -4.56
C VAL A 60 14.39 -1.39 -4.09
N VAL A 61 13.82 -1.33 -2.88
CA VAL A 61 12.97 -2.42 -2.36
C VAL A 61 11.77 -2.66 -3.27
N SER A 62 11.09 -1.60 -3.71
CA SER A 62 9.96 -1.72 -4.64
C SER A 62 10.36 -2.39 -5.96
N ARG A 63 11.50 -2.02 -6.56
CA ARG A 63 12.00 -2.67 -7.78
C ARG A 63 12.39 -4.13 -7.54
N MET A 64 13.10 -4.41 -6.45
CA MET A 64 13.48 -5.78 -6.06
C MET A 64 12.24 -6.67 -5.89
N LEU A 65 11.21 -6.20 -5.20
CA LEU A 65 9.96 -6.94 -5.03
C LEU A 65 9.20 -7.09 -6.34
N ALA A 66 9.30 -6.14 -7.26
CA ALA A 66 8.77 -6.26 -8.61
C ALA A 66 9.41 -7.44 -9.35
N ASP A 67 10.74 -7.50 -9.30
CA ASP A 67 11.57 -8.49 -9.99
C ASP A 67 11.46 -9.89 -9.37
N LEU A 68 11.27 -9.96 -8.04
CA LEU A 68 11.09 -11.22 -7.32
C LEU A 68 9.83 -11.98 -7.75
N ASP A 69 8.81 -11.27 -8.24
CA ASP A 69 7.57 -11.83 -8.79
C ASP A 69 6.92 -12.92 -7.91
N VAL A 70 6.70 -12.59 -6.64
CA VAL A 70 6.10 -13.54 -5.71
C VAL A 70 4.61 -13.74 -6.09
N PHE A 71 4.16 -14.98 -6.25
CA PHE A 71 2.79 -15.36 -6.65
C PHE A 71 1.97 -15.96 -5.47
N PRO A 72 0.62 -15.97 -5.53
CA PRO A 72 -0.20 -16.56 -4.46
C PRO A 72 0.30 -17.97 -4.10
N ASP A 73 0.40 -18.27 -2.79
CA ASP A 73 0.98 -19.51 -2.21
C ASP A 73 2.51 -19.67 -2.23
N ALA A 74 3.27 -18.69 -2.70
CA ALA A 74 4.73 -18.73 -2.59
C ALA A 74 5.21 -18.71 -1.12
N HIS A 75 6.16 -19.58 -0.79
CA HIS A 75 6.88 -19.56 0.49
C HIS A 75 8.16 -18.73 0.34
N VAL A 76 8.24 -17.60 1.04
CA VAL A 76 9.37 -16.66 0.96
C VAL A 76 10.17 -16.68 2.25
N LEU A 77 11.50 -16.77 2.12
CA LEU A 77 12.45 -16.56 3.21
C LEU A 77 13.16 -15.23 3.00
N GLU A 78 13.02 -14.31 3.95
CA GLU A 78 13.84 -13.11 4.02
C GLU A 78 15.00 -13.33 4.98
N VAL A 79 16.23 -13.12 4.49
CA VAL A 79 17.46 -13.19 5.30
C VAL A 79 17.94 -11.77 5.58
N GLY A 80 18.00 -11.39 6.85
CA GLY A 80 18.37 -10.04 7.27
C GLY A 80 17.18 -9.07 7.23
N THR A 81 16.18 -9.33 8.09
CA THR A 81 14.90 -8.59 8.11
C THR A 81 15.02 -7.12 8.49
N GLY A 82 16.12 -6.71 9.14
CA GLY A 82 16.37 -5.32 9.51
C GLY A 82 15.21 -4.72 10.31
N THR A 83 14.55 -3.68 9.78
CA THR A 83 13.36 -3.06 10.38
C THR A 83 12.08 -3.88 10.27
N GLY A 84 12.08 -4.99 9.52
CA GLY A 84 10.91 -5.79 9.17
C GLY A 84 10.04 -5.17 8.07
N TRP A 85 10.43 -4.02 7.50
CA TRP A 85 9.65 -3.31 6.49
C TRP A 85 9.40 -4.15 5.23
N ASN A 86 10.44 -4.78 4.68
CA ASN A 86 10.33 -5.61 3.47
C ASN A 86 9.57 -6.92 3.76
N ALA A 87 9.75 -7.53 4.93
CA ALA A 87 8.91 -8.64 5.42
C ALA A 87 7.42 -8.26 5.44
N GLY A 88 7.12 -7.06 5.95
CA GLY A 88 5.76 -6.51 6.01
C GLY A 88 5.15 -6.41 4.62
N LEU A 89 5.88 -5.84 3.65
CA LEU A 89 5.45 -5.76 2.26
C LEU A 89 5.21 -7.14 1.63
N LEU A 90 6.05 -8.13 1.92
CA LEU A 90 5.89 -9.50 1.44
C LEU A 90 4.65 -10.20 2.04
N SER A 91 4.32 -9.87 3.29
CA SER A 91 3.20 -10.47 4.02
C SER A 91 1.81 -9.96 3.59
N ALA A 92 1.75 -8.79 2.96
CA ALA A 92 0.53 -8.19 2.44
C ALA A 92 0.02 -8.90 1.17
N ARG A 93 -0.47 -10.15 1.32
CA ARG A 93 -1.05 -10.98 0.24
C ARG A 93 -2.51 -11.34 0.51
N LEU A 94 -3.32 -11.27 -0.54
CA LEU A 94 -4.73 -11.60 -0.54
C LEU A 94 -5.04 -12.58 -1.68
N ASP A 95 -5.81 -13.63 -1.39
CA ASP A 95 -6.29 -14.62 -2.35
C ASP A 95 -7.81 -14.81 -2.21
N TRP A 96 -8.49 -15.26 -3.27
CA TRP A 96 -9.95 -15.40 -3.28
C TRP A 96 -10.47 -16.40 -2.23
N ARG A 97 -9.71 -17.46 -1.89
CA ARG A 97 -10.20 -18.50 -0.96
C ARG A 97 -10.43 -17.93 0.44
N ARG A 98 -9.75 -16.84 0.79
CA ARG A 98 -9.97 -16.12 2.07
C ARG A 98 -11.30 -15.38 2.13
N PHE A 99 -11.90 -15.06 0.98
CA PHE A 99 -13.07 -14.16 0.89
C PHE A 99 -14.28 -14.78 0.19
N GLY A 100 -14.17 -16.02 -0.30
CA GLY A 100 -15.27 -16.69 -1.00
C GLY A 100 -16.55 -16.84 -0.16
N SER A 101 -16.46 -16.72 1.17
CA SER A 101 -17.62 -16.73 2.08
C SER A 101 -18.26 -15.36 2.33
N HIS A 102 -17.63 -14.25 1.89
CA HIS A 102 -18.23 -12.91 1.92
C HIS A 102 -19.40 -12.79 0.93
N VAL A 103 -19.32 -13.52 -0.18
CA VAL A 103 -20.33 -13.53 -1.23
C VAL A 103 -21.20 -14.77 -1.07
N GLY A 104 -22.49 -14.56 -0.76
CA GLY A 104 -23.46 -15.65 -0.66
C GLY A 104 -23.86 -16.17 -2.05
N THR A 105 -25.07 -15.84 -2.49
CA THR A 105 -25.47 -16.06 -3.89
C THR A 105 -25.00 -14.88 -4.73
N TYR A 106 -24.34 -15.15 -5.85
CA TYR A 106 -23.88 -14.11 -6.78
C TYR A 106 -24.81 -13.99 -8.00
N PRO A 107 -25.16 -12.76 -8.46
CA PRO A 107 -24.92 -11.47 -7.78
C PRO A 107 -25.87 -11.23 -6.60
N GLY A 108 -26.87 -12.09 -6.39
CA GLY A 108 -27.76 -12.03 -5.23
C GLY A 108 -28.63 -10.78 -5.22
N ASP A 109 -28.59 -10.04 -4.12
CA ASP A 109 -29.28 -8.76 -3.92
C ASP A 109 -28.41 -7.54 -4.28
N ALA A 110 -27.25 -7.75 -4.92
CA ALA A 110 -26.35 -6.68 -5.26
C ALA A 110 -26.98 -5.68 -6.23
N ALA A 111 -26.77 -4.40 -5.96
CA ALA A 111 -27.05 -3.36 -6.93
C ALA A 111 -26.03 -3.43 -8.07
N GLU A 112 -26.51 -3.18 -9.29
CA GLU A 112 -25.73 -3.26 -10.52
C GLU A 112 -25.57 -1.89 -11.16
N GLU A 113 -24.38 -1.61 -11.69
CA GLU A 113 -24.06 -0.37 -12.42
C GLU A 113 -23.08 -0.65 -13.57
N ALA A 114 -23.25 0.02 -14.72
CA ALA A 114 -22.31 -0.05 -15.83
C ALA A 114 -21.35 1.16 -15.84
N VAL A 115 -20.05 0.92 -15.73
CA VAL A 115 -19.00 1.94 -15.59
C VAL A 115 -17.98 1.88 -16.73
N SER A 116 -17.30 2.99 -17.02
CA SER A 116 -16.30 3.08 -18.11
C SER A 116 -14.85 2.91 -17.64
N VAL A 117 -14.65 2.39 -16.43
CA VAL A 117 -13.31 2.13 -15.88
C VAL A 117 -12.67 0.93 -16.60
N THR A 118 -11.35 0.92 -16.70
CA THR A 118 -10.57 -0.23 -17.19
C THR A 118 -9.77 -0.89 -16.06
N LEU A 119 -9.26 -2.11 -16.29
CA LEU A 119 -8.30 -2.75 -15.39
C LEU A 119 -7.07 -1.85 -15.15
N ALA A 120 -6.55 -1.20 -16.20
CA ALA A 120 -5.40 -0.31 -16.10
C ALA A 120 -5.67 0.92 -15.24
N ASP A 121 -6.90 1.45 -15.28
CA ASP A 121 -7.37 2.56 -14.44
C ASP A 121 -7.40 2.22 -12.95
N LEU A 122 -7.60 0.93 -12.63
CA LEU A 122 -7.57 0.36 -11.28
C LEU A 122 -6.16 -0.11 -10.87
N GLY A 123 -5.15 0.14 -11.71
CA GLY A 123 -3.76 -0.22 -11.46
C GLY A 123 -3.43 -1.69 -11.73
N GLU A 124 -4.33 -2.44 -12.37
CA GLU A 124 -4.03 -3.79 -12.83
C GLU A 124 -3.11 -3.77 -14.05
N GLY A 125 -2.26 -4.80 -14.19
CA GLY A 125 -1.25 -4.89 -15.24
C GLY A 125 0.01 -4.03 -15.02
N ARG A 126 0.06 -3.20 -13.96
CA ARG A 126 1.26 -2.45 -13.55
C ARG A 126 1.52 -2.64 -12.07
N ARG A 127 2.55 -3.42 -11.73
CA ARG A 127 3.01 -3.56 -10.34
C ARG A 127 3.44 -2.18 -9.83
N PHE A 128 2.95 -1.79 -8.64
CA PHE A 128 3.22 -0.49 -7.99
C PHE A 128 2.58 0.73 -8.66
N HIS A 129 1.51 0.56 -9.44
CA HIS A 129 0.72 1.69 -9.89
C HIS A 129 0.03 2.41 -8.71
N GLY A 130 0.06 3.76 -8.72
CA GLY A 130 -0.48 4.58 -7.63
C GLY A 130 -1.95 4.32 -7.30
N ALA A 131 -2.75 3.82 -8.24
CA ALA A 131 -4.16 3.48 -8.01
C ALA A 131 -4.35 2.45 -6.87
N LYS A 132 -3.60 1.33 -6.88
CA LYS A 132 -3.70 0.30 -5.83
C LYS A 132 -3.26 0.82 -4.47
N PHE A 133 -2.20 1.61 -4.47
CA PHE A 133 -1.66 2.26 -3.28
C PHE A 133 -2.70 3.19 -2.66
N VAL A 134 -3.31 4.08 -3.46
CA VAL A 134 -4.34 5.02 -3.00
C VAL A 134 -5.60 4.32 -2.53
N MET A 135 -6.05 3.26 -3.22
CA MET A 135 -7.19 2.46 -2.76
C MET A 135 -6.94 1.91 -1.35
N GLY A 136 -5.77 1.30 -1.11
CA GLY A 136 -5.43 0.79 0.22
C GLY A 136 -5.25 1.88 1.30
N LEU A 137 -4.88 3.10 0.89
CA LEU A 137 -4.63 4.22 1.80
C LEU A 137 -5.92 4.95 2.21
N CYS A 138 -6.81 5.17 1.24
CA CYS A 138 -7.99 6.02 1.39
C CYS A 138 -9.28 5.21 1.58
N VAL A 139 -9.25 3.89 1.39
CA VAL A 139 -10.38 2.98 1.65
C VAL A 139 -9.93 1.95 2.70
N PRO A 140 -9.94 2.33 3.99
CA PRO A 140 -9.44 1.46 5.06
C PRO A 140 -10.26 0.17 5.16
N ASP A 141 -9.65 -0.89 5.68
CA ASP A 141 -10.29 -2.20 5.86
C ASP A 141 -10.93 -2.74 4.58
N CYS A 142 -10.38 -2.41 3.40
CA CYS A 142 -10.83 -2.94 2.12
C CYS A 142 -9.74 -3.81 1.48
N ALA A 143 -9.98 -5.11 1.42
CA ALA A 143 -9.18 -6.04 0.64
C ALA A 143 -9.62 -6.00 -0.84
N HIS A 144 -8.69 -6.14 -1.78
CA HIS A 144 -9.05 -6.33 -3.19
C HIS A 144 -8.26 -7.47 -3.85
N VAL A 145 -8.94 -8.22 -4.72
CA VAL A 145 -8.39 -9.42 -5.39
C VAL A 145 -8.85 -9.46 -6.84
N LEU A 146 -7.92 -9.55 -7.78
CA LEU A 146 -8.23 -9.80 -9.19
C LEU A 146 -8.34 -11.30 -9.43
N ASN A 147 -9.48 -11.74 -9.95
CA ASN A 147 -9.65 -13.06 -10.55
C ASN A 147 -9.75 -12.92 -12.08
N THR A 148 -9.18 -13.85 -12.83
CA THR A 148 -9.30 -13.88 -14.29
C THR A 148 -9.56 -15.31 -14.72
N ASP A 149 -10.66 -15.51 -15.44
CA ASP A 149 -11.03 -16.79 -16.05
C ASP A 149 -11.47 -16.54 -17.50
N ARG A 150 -11.15 -17.46 -18.40
CA ARG A 150 -11.36 -17.44 -19.87
C ARG A 150 -12.21 -16.28 -20.44
N GLY A 151 -11.59 -15.11 -20.61
CA GLY A 151 -12.19 -13.94 -21.29
C GLY A 151 -12.94 -12.95 -20.39
N GLU A 152 -13.00 -13.23 -19.09
CA GLU A 152 -13.57 -12.39 -18.05
C GLU A 152 -12.53 -12.14 -16.93
N SER A 153 -12.39 -10.90 -16.52
CA SER A 153 -11.63 -10.53 -15.33
C SER A 153 -12.58 -9.87 -14.33
N THR A 154 -12.51 -10.28 -13.07
CA THR A 154 -13.33 -9.71 -12.01
C THR A 154 -12.43 -9.22 -10.89
N LEU A 155 -12.43 -7.90 -10.67
CA LEU A 155 -11.77 -7.29 -9.52
C LEU A 155 -12.75 -7.22 -8.36
N TRP A 156 -12.46 -7.93 -7.28
CA TRP A 156 -13.27 -8.00 -6.08
C TRP A 156 -12.75 -7.05 -5.01
N PHE A 157 -13.66 -6.51 -4.21
CA PHE A 157 -13.42 -5.70 -3.03
C PHE A 157 -14.20 -6.29 -1.85
N PHE A 158 -13.57 -6.41 -0.69
CA PHE A 158 -14.17 -6.98 0.52
C PHE A 158 -13.91 -6.09 1.72
N ASP A 159 -14.95 -5.90 2.51
CA ASP A 159 -14.84 -5.24 3.80
C ASP A 159 -14.25 -6.22 4.83
N MET A 160 -13.21 -5.76 5.51
CA MET A 160 -12.42 -6.53 6.47
C MET A 160 -12.87 -6.28 7.91
N ALA A 161 -13.83 -5.38 8.13
CA ALA A 161 -14.43 -5.17 9.43
C ALA A 161 -15.03 -6.49 9.97
N GLU A 162 -14.86 -6.73 11.27
CA GLU A 162 -15.31 -7.96 11.91
C GLU A 162 -16.83 -8.16 11.70
N GLY A 163 -17.20 -9.35 11.23
CA GLY A 163 -18.59 -9.69 10.95
C GLY A 163 -19.18 -9.09 9.67
N SER A 164 -18.45 -8.20 8.97
CA SER A 164 -18.93 -7.62 7.72
C SER A 164 -19.06 -8.65 6.60
N ARG A 165 -20.04 -8.40 5.74
CA ARG A 165 -20.30 -9.12 4.49
C ARG A 165 -20.48 -8.17 3.32
N SER A 166 -20.02 -6.93 3.47
CA SER A 166 -20.04 -5.96 2.38
C SER A 166 -18.98 -6.33 1.34
N TRP A 167 -19.36 -6.31 0.07
CA TRP A 167 -18.48 -6.62 -1.05
C TRP A 167 -18.84 -5.82 -2.30
N ALA A 168 -17.86 -5.62 -3.17
CA ALA A 168 -18.06 -5.15 -4.52
C ALA A 168 -17.27 -6.00 -5.52
N SER A 169 -17.73 -6.04 -6.76
CA SER A 169 -17.05 -6.70 -7.88
C SER A 169 -17.15 -5.82 -9.11
N VAL A 170 -16.08 -5.73 -9.87
CA VAL A 170 -16.02 -5.05 -11.17
C VAL A 170 -15.66 -6.09 -12.21
N VAL A 171 -16.63 -6.41 -13.07
CA VAL A 171 -16.53 -7.47 -14.07
C VAL A 171 -16.19 -6.85 -15.42
N PHE A 172 -15.10 -7.32 -16.01
CA PHE A 172 -14.59 -6.92 -17.31
C PHE A 172 -14.71 -8.09 -18.27
N ARG A 173 -15.46 -7.92 -19.37
CA ARG A 173 -15.63 -8.94 -20.40
C ARG A 173 -14.98 -8.53 -21.71
N ALA A 174 -14.31 -9.47 -22.36
CA ALA A 174 -13.71 -9.23 -23.66
C ALA A 174 -14.79 -8.80 -24.69
N GLY A 175 -14.56 -7.66 -25.35
CA GLY A 175 -15.47 -7.11 -26.35
C GLY A 175 -16.54 -6.16 -25.80
N GLU A 176 -16.65 -6.01 -24.48
CA GLU A 176 -17.54 -5.02 -23.86
C GLU A 176 -16.80 -3.70 -23.64
N ALA A 177 -17.47 -2.58 -23.95
CA ALA A 177 -16.91 -1.24 -23.79
C ALA A 177 -16.99 -0.70 -22.36
N LYS A 178 -17.84 -1.30 -21.52
CA LYS A 178 -18.06 -0.92 -20.12
C LYS A 178 -17.86 -2.15 -19.23
N ALA A 179 -17.38 -1.92 -18.03
CA ALA A 179 -17.37 -2.92 -16.98
C ALA A 179 -18.70 -2.91 -16.22
N THR A 180 -19.10 -4.05 -15.68
CA THR A 180 -20.28 -4.18 -14.82
C THR A 180 -19.85 -4.23 -13.36
N VAL A 181 -20.37 -3.33 -12.54
CA VAL A 181 -20.17 -3.33 -11.09
C VAL A 181 -21.35 -4.02 -10.44
N HIS A 182 -21.07 -4.91 -9.50
CA HIS A 182 -22.04 -5.41 -8.53
C HIS A 182 -21.54 -5.08 -7.13
N GLN A 183 -22.39 -4.59 -6.25
CA GLN A 183 -22.04 -4.39 -4.83
C GLN A 183 -23.23 -4.62 -3.90
N SER A 184 -22.96 -5.29 -2.78
CA SER A 184 -23.93 -5.66 -1.75
C SER A 184 -23.38 -5.40 -0.35
N GLY A 185 -24.29 -5.27 0.61
CA GLY A 185 -24.01 -4.93 2.01
C GLY A 185 -24.16 -3.44 2.34
N PRO A 186 -24.12 -3.10 3.64
CA PRO A 186 -24.29 -1.73 4.13
C PRO A 186 -23.16 -0.78 3.72
N ARG A 187 -21.94 -1.29 3.53
CA ARG A 187 -20.79 -0.50 3.08
C ARG A 187 -20.65 -0.59 1.57
N ARG A 188 -20.69 0.56 0.89
CA ARG A 188 -20.69 0.66 -0.58
C ARG A 188 -19.26 0.80 -1.11
N LEU A 189 -18.48 -0.29 -1.05
CA LEU A 189 -17.04 -0.27 -1.33
C LEU A 189 -16.68 0.30 -2.70
N TRP A 190 -17.48 0.04 -3.74
CA TRP A 190 -17.19 0.59 -5.06
C TRP A 190 -17.33 2.11 -5.09
N ASP A 191 -18.27 2.67 -4.34
CA ASP A 191 -18.49 4.11 -4.26
C ASP A 191 -17.29 4.78 -3.55
N GLU A 192 -16.77 4.15 -2.51
CA GLU A 192 -15.58 4.61 -1.78
C GLU A 192 -14.32 4.55 -2.67
N VAL A 193 -14.12 3.44 -3.38
CA VAL A 193 -13.01 3.25 -4.33
C VAL A 193 -13.07 4.26 -5.47
N SER A 194 -14.25 4.48 -6.04
CA SER A 194 -14.45 5.43 -7.14
C SER A 194 -14.10 6.85 -6.69
N ARG A 195 -14.59 7.28 -5.52
CA ARG A 195 -14.26 8.59 -4.94
C ARG A 195 -12.77 8.74 -4.64
N ALA A 196 -12.11 7.68 -4.14
CA ALA A 196 -10.67 7.70 -3.88
C ALA A 196 -9.85 7.88 -5.17
N LEU A 197 -10.22 7.16 -6.23
CA LEU A 197 -9.55 7.27 -7.52
C LEU A 197 -9.81 8.60 -8.21
N GLU A 198 -11.03 9.14 -8.13
CA GLU A 198 -11.39 10.46 -8.63
C GLU A 198 -10.59 11.56 -7.93
N TRP A 199 -10.51 11.51 -6.60
CA TRP A 199 -9.69 12.43 -5.82
C TRP A 199 -8.22 12.40 -6.25
N TRP A 200 -7.63 11.20 -6.35
CA TRP A 200 -6.22 11.05 -6.74
C TRP A 200 -5.95 11.51 -8.17
N ARG A 201 -6.84 11.21 -9.11
CA ARG A 201 -6.75 11.71 -10.51
C ARG A 201 -6.90 13.22 -10.56
N GLY A 202 -7.77 13.80 -9.74
CA GLY A 202 -7.93 15.24 -9.59
C GLY A 202 -6.65 15.96 -9.12
N LEU A 203 -5.75 15.23 -8.45
CA LEU A 203 -4.42 15.70 -8.03
C LEU A 203 -3.32 15.45 -9.09
N GLY A 204 -3.68 14.98 -10.28
CA GLY A 204 -2.72 14.67 -11.35
C GLY A 204 -2.05 13.30 -11.19
N SER A 205 -2.64 12.39 -10.41
CA SER A 205 -2.13 11.04 -10.18
C SER A 205 -0.68 11.01 -9.63
N PRO A 206 -0.41 11.68 -8.49
CA PRO A 206 0.91 11.68 -7.86
C PRO A 206 1.42 10.25 -7.64
N GLN A 207 2.73 10.07 -7.82
CA GLN A 207 3.39 8.78 -7.65
C GLN A 207 3.45 8.39 -6.17
N VAL A 208 3.65 7.09 -5.90
CA VAL A 208 3.63 6.53 -4.54
C VAL A 208 4.67 7.15 -3.61
N ASP A 209 5.78 7.64 -4.16
CA ASP A 209 6.86 8.33 -3.45
C ASP A 209 6.50 9.76 -2.99
N SER A 210 5.36 10.28 -3.43
CA SER A 210 4.81 11.56 -2.98
C SER A 210 4.01 11.43 -1.67
N PHE A 211 3.76 10.20 -1.20
CA PHE A 211 3.00 9.95 0.01
C PHE A 211 3.91 9.55 1.17
N GLY A 212 3.48 9.90 2.39
CA GLY A 212 4.13 9.45 3.62
C GLY A 212 3.11 9.02 4.67
N LEU A 213 3.60 8.50 5.80
CA LEU A 213 2.77 7.95 6.87
C LEU A 213 3.32 8.34 8.23
N THR A 214 2.74 9.32 8.93
CA THR A 214 3.10 9.60 10.32
C THR A 214 2.55 8.50 11.24
N VAL A 215 3.38 7.95 12.12
CA VAL A 215 2.97 7.01 13.17
C VAL A 215 3.20 7.65 14.54
N THR A 216 2.13 7.83 15.32
CA THR A 216 2.23 8.46 16.65
C THR A 216 2.73 7.45 17.70
N PRO A 217 3.29 7.91 18.84
CA PRO A 217 3.70 7.02 19.93
C PRO A 217 2.58 6.11 20.46
N GLU A 218 1.32 6.53 20.33
CA GLU A 218 0.12 5.80 20.72
C GLU A 218 -0.32 4.77 19.67
N GLY A 219 0.42 4.67 18.55
CA GLY A 219 0.14 3.73 17.45
C GLY A 219 -0.85 4.25 16.41
N ALA A 220 -1.23 5.53 16.44
CA ALA A 220 -2.11 6.09 15.42
C ALA A 220 -1.35 6.29 14.11
N HIS A 221 -1.96 5.89 13.00
CA HIS A 221 -1.39 5.96 11.65
C HIS A 221 -2.07 7.11 10.88
N ARG A 222 -1.30 8.07 10.39
CA ARG A 222 -1.80 9.21 9.62
C ARG A 222 -1.07 9.35 8.29
N PRO A 223 -1.64 8.79 7.21
CA PRO A 223 -1.09 8.98 5.87
C PRO A 223 -1.29 10.40 5.36
N TRP A 224 -0.35 10.90 4.56
CA TRP A 224 -0.32 12.26 4.05
C TRP A 224 0.30 12.35 2.65
N LEU A 225 0.01 13.43 1.94
CA LEU A 225 0.52 13.71 0.59
C LEU A 225 1.45 14.93 0.59
N ALA A 226 2.69 14.72 0.15
CA ALA A 226 3.79 15.67 0.04
C ALA A 226 4.29 16.27 1.36
N ASP A 227 3.40 16.58 2.31
CA ASP A 227 3.72 17.20 3.60
C ASP A 227 2.87 16.59 4.74
N PRO A 228 3.44 16.33 5.94
CA PRO A 228 2.70 15.78 7.09
C PRO A 228 1.48 16.58 7.56
N SER A 229 1.38 17.86 7.21
CA SER A 229 0.22 18.72 7.47
C SER A 229 -0.93 18.53 6.48
N ARG A 230 -0.72 17.72 5.43
CA ARG A 230 -1.71 17.42 4.37
C ARG A 230 -2.15 15.96 4.45
N PRO A 231 -2.97 15.58 5.45
CA PRO A 231 -3.45 14.21 5.58
C PRO A 231 -4.25 13.81 4.33
N VAL A 232 -4.16 12.54 3.95
CA VAL A 232 -5.03 11.99 2.91
C VAL A 232 -6.43 11.76 3.48
N PRO A 233 -7.49 11.92 2.67
CA PRO A 233 -8.86 11.63 3.09
C PRO A 233 -9.06 10.12 3.30
N SER A 234 -9.98 9.79 4.21
CA SER A 234 -10.64 8.48 4.24
C SER A 234 -11.98 8.59 3.53
N PHE A 235 -12.29 7.63 2.66
CA PHE A 235 -13.57 7.52 1.96
C PHE A 235 -14.48 6.44 2.55
N ALA A 236 -14.08 5.78 3.64
CA ALA A 236 -14.99 4.94 4.40
C ALA A 236 -16.21 5.74 4.86
N ALA A 237 -17.41 5.20 4.67
CA ALA A 237 -18.61 5.79 5.25
C ALA A 237 -18.55 5.70 6.80
N GLU A 238 -18.90 6.79 7.49
CA GLU A 238 -19.04 6.85 8.96
C GLU A 238 -20.26 6.06 9.47
#